data_AF-A0A6V7URA9-F1
#
_entry.id   AF-A0A6V7URA9-F1
#
_cell.length_a   1.000
_cell.length_b   1.000
_cell.length_c   1.000
_cell.angle_alpha   90.00
_cell.angle_beta   90.00
_cell.angle_gamma   90.00
#
_symmetry.space_group_name_H-M   'P 1'
#
loop_
_entity.id
_entity.type
_entity.pdbx_description
1 polymer ?
#
loop_
_entity_poly.entity_id
_entity_poly.type
_entity_poly.pdbx_seq_one_letter_code
_entity_poly.pdbx_strand_id
1 'polypeptide(L)'
;MIVLIIFVMLVQLVWMGFHDILVFVHRIVGNLCEFPNPCFNTSNDNNGPCLNGKCYPDFEFGNHSCHCDEGWMGQNCDIDIDECAHPFTNKCSKGKCVNTVGGYICECEFGYTGELCSLLEKHCDSNPCQNGGTCLNKLGKYECVCLPGYSGNNCEIRAYKELNKCYLDCQNGGICKNSDDTECECLPPFSGNLCEIEKPDPCYQNHCAIDSVCAPNIDYISYTCQCPPHLSGQFCERQLPPCEDGYNPCVRGICHKNNEDIEHFTCECLNGWTGPLCDKQIDNEIEVCPLASNPCQNGGQCVGVDGNRGNNKIQKIDGGTTYF
;
A
#
# COMPACT_ATOMS: atom_id res chain seq x y z
N MET A 1 6.69 114.40 -69.84
CA MET A 1 7.07 113.05 -69.38
C MET A 1 7.64 113.03 -67.97
N ILE A 2 8.79 113.66 -67.70
CA ILE A 2 9.49 113.55 -66.38
C ILE A 2 8.61 113.91 -65.18
N VAL A 3 7.84 115.00 -65.25
CA VAL A 3 6.93 115.43 -64.16
C VAL A 3 5.87 114.37 -63.82
N LEU A 4 5.37 113.63 -64.81
CA LEU A 4 4.38 112.57 -64.61
C LEU A 4 4.98 111.36 -63.87
N ILE A 5 6.24 111.02 -64.19
CA ILE A 5 6.98 109.92 -63.56
C ILE A 5 7.26 110.25 -62.09
N ILE A 6 7.68 111.47 -61.79
CA ILE A 6 7.91 111.92 -60.41
C ILE A 6 6.60 111.89 -59.60
N PHE A 7 5.47 112.31 -60.20
CA PHE A 7 4.17 112.25 -59.53
C PHE A 7 3.73 110.80 -59.26
N VAL A 8 3.91 109.88 -60.22
CA VAL A 8 3.60 108.45 -60.03
C VAL A 8 4.52 107.82 -58.97
N MET A 9 5.82 108.14 -58.95
CA MET A 9 6.73 107.65 -57.92
C MET A 9 6.40 108.19 -56.52
N LEU A 10 6.02 109.47 -56.40
CA LEU A 10 5.57 110.04 -55.12
C LEU A 10 4.26 109.42 -54.63
N VAL A 11 3.30 109.17 -55.52
CA VAL A 11 2.06 108.46 -55.18
C VAL A 11 2.33 107.01 -54.77
N GLN A 12 3.24 106.30 -55.44
CA GLN A 12 3.68 104.95 -55.05
C GLN A 12 4.36 104.95 -53.67
N LEU A 13 5.23 105.91 -53.37
CA LEU A 13 5.89 106.04 -52.07
C LEU A 13 4.90 106.34 -50.92
N VAL A 14 3.86 107.14 -51.18
CA VAL A 14 2.77 107.37 -50.22
C VAL A 14 1.92 106.11 -50.01
N TRP A 15 1.69 105.33 -51.06
CA TRP A 15 0.94 104.06 -50.98
C TRP A 15 1.71 102.98 -50.21
N MET A 16 3.03 102.88 -50.41
CA MET A 16 3.93 102.02 -49.62
C MET A 16 3.88 102.41 -48.14
N GLY A 17 4.00 103.70 -47.80
CA GLY A 17 3.92 104.16 -46.41
C GLY A 17 2.60 103.84 -45.72
N PHE A 18 1.46 103.88 -46.43
CA PHE A 18 0.16 103.47 -45.87
C PHE A 18 0.03 101.94 -45.70
N HIS A 19 0.58 101.16 -46.63
CA HIS A 19 0.61 99.70 -46.51
C HIS A 19 1.54 99.26 -45.37
N ASP A 20 2.67 99.95 -45.17
CA ASP A 20 3.57 99.72 -44.04
C ASP A 20 2.92 100.10 -42.71
N ILE A 21 2.18 101.22 -42.63
CA ILE A 21 1.42 101.57 -41.42
C ILE A 21 0.32 100.55 -41.13
N LEU A 22 -0.41 100.06 -42.13
CA LEU A 22 -1.39 98.99 -41.96
C LEU A 22 -0.76 97.68 -41.49
N VAL A 23 0.38 97.28 -42.07
CA VAL A 23 1.16 96.11 -41.63
C VAL A 23 1.74 96.31 -40.23
N PHE A 24 2.13 97.53 -39.85
CA PHE A 24 2.65 97.87 -38.53
C PHE A 24 1.54 97.90 -37.47
N VAL A 25 0.34 98.38 -37.79
CA VAL A 25 -0.85 98.29 -36.92
C VAL A 25 -1.31 96.83 -36.79
N HIS A 26 -1.32 96.05 -37.87
CA HIS A 26 -1.61 94.61 -37.82
C HIS A 26 -0.56 93.83 -37.01
N ARG A 27 0.71 94.25 -37.03
CA ARG A 27 1.77 93.75 -36.15
C ARG A 27 1.63 94.19 -34.70
N ILE A 28 1.26 95.44 -34.42
CA ILE A 28 1.12 95.93 -33.03
C ILE A 28 -0.11 95.31 -32.37
N VAL A 29 -1.24 95.21 -33.07
CA VAL A 29 -2.45 94.55 -32.55
C VAL A 29 -2.26 93.03 -32.50
N GLY A 30 -1.57 92.43 -33.48
CA GLY A 30 -1.26 91.00 -33.48
C GLY A 30 -0.26 90.56 -32.40
N ASN A 31 0.78 91.34 -32.13
CA ASN A 31 1.82 90.99 -31.15
C ASN A 31 1.46 91.35 -29.68
N LEU A 32 0.25 91.83 -29.42
CA LEU A 32 -0.26 92.10 -28.07
C LEU A 32 -1.36 91.13 -27.62
N CYS A 33 -1.72 90.17 -28.48
CA CYS A 33 -2.65 89.08 -28.19
C CYS A 33 -2.06 87.71 -28.58
N GLU A 34 -0.78 87.45 -28.25
CA GLU A 34 -0.35 86.06 -28.06
C GLU A 34 -1.05 85.53 -26.81
N PHE A 35 -2.23 84.92 -27.00
CA PHE A 35 -2.90 84.20 -25.91
C PHE A 35 -1.93 83.13 -25.39
N PRO A 36 -1.57 83.13 -24.09
CA PRO A 36 -0.65 82.15 -23.54
C PRO A 36 -1.23 80.75 -23.77
N ASN A 37 -0.41 79.83 -24.26
CA ASN A 37 -0.86 78.47 -24.58
C ASN A 37 -1.55 77.85 -23.35
N PRO A 38 -2.87 77.57 -23.40
CA PRO A 38 -3.62 77.14 -22.22
C PRO A 38 -3.21 75.74 -21.74
N CYS A 39 -2.49 74.97 -22.57
CA CYS A 39 -1.91 73.68 -22.20
C CYS A 39 -0.54 73.80 -21.50
N PHE A 40 -0.03 75.01 -21.24
CA PHE A 40 1.29 75.23 -20.63
C PHE A 40 1.17 75.82 -19.22
N ASN A 41 1.49 75.03 -18.20
CA ASN A 41 1.52 75.50 -16.81
C ASN A 41 2.94 75.99 -16.42
N THR A 42 3.02 76.81 -15.37
CA THR A 42 4.26 77.29 -14.76
C THR A 42 5.17 76.18 -14.19
N SER A 43 4.68 74.94 -14.11
CA SER A 43 5.44 73.74 -13.70
C SER A 43 6.22 73.04 -14.83
N ASN A 44 6.10 73.50 -16.08
CA ASN A 44 6.72 72.87 -17.27
C ASN A 44 6.13 71.51 -17.68
N ASP A 45 4.96 71.13 -17.16
CA ASP A 45 4.19 69.97 -17.62
C ASP A 45 3.31 70.35 -18.84
N ASN A 46 3.43 69.59 -19.93
CA ASN A 46 2.68 69.79 -21.17
C ASN A 46 1.17 69.43 -21.08
N ASN A 47 0.68 69.09 -19.89
CA ASN A 47 -0.72 68.69 -19.67
C ASN A 47 -1.64 69.87 -19.33
N GLY A 48 -1.09 71.02 -18.91
CA GLY A 48 -1.86 72.20 -18.54
C GLY A 48 -2.97 71.88 -17.52
N PRO A 49 -4.25 72.16 -17.82
CA PRO A 49 -5.39 71.85 -16.94
C PRO A 49 -5.89 70.40 -17.04
N CYS A 50 -5.44 69.61 -18.02
CA CYS A 50 -5.86 68.21 -18.15
C CYS A 50 -5.06 67.34 -17.17
N LEU A 51 -5.73 66.70 -16.20
CA LEU A 51 -5.04 65.87 -15.20
C LEU A 51 -4.61 64.53 -15.79
N ASN A 52 -5.58 63.71 -16.23
CA ASN A 52 -5.36 62.36 -16.75
C ASN A 52 -5.76 62.28 -18.23
N GLY A 53 -5.06 63.04 -19.07
CA GLY A 53 -5.33 63.12 -20.49
C GLY A 53 -4.46 64.14 -21.20
N LYS A 54 -4.52 64.16 -22.53
CA LYS A 54 -3.73 65.06 -23.38
C LYS A 54 -4.45 66.37 -23.63
N CYS A 55 -3.75 67.48 -23.43
CA CYS A 55 -4.27 68.82 -23.69
C CYS A 55 -4.07 69.24 -25.15
N TYR A 56 -5.12 69.82 -25.75
CA TYR A 56 -5.12 70.41 -27.08
C TYR A 56 -5.55 71.89 -26.97
N PRO A 57 -4.70 72.85 -27.38
CA PRO A 57 -5.02 74.27 -27.27
C PRO A 57 -5.93 74.75 -28.40
N ASP A 58 -6.90 75.61 -28.05
CA ASP A 58 -7.74 76.38 -28.97
C ASP A 58 -7.33 77.86 -28.92
N PHE A 59 -6.56 78.26 -29.93
CA PHE A 59 -5.96 79.58 -30.03
C PHE A 59 -6.93 80.69 -30.45
N GLU A 60 -8.15 80.38 -30.89
CA GLU A 60 -9.11 81.41 -31.32
C GLU A 60 -9.80 82.10 -30.13
N PHE A 61 -9.87 81.42 -28.97
CA PHE A 61 -10.56 81.91 -27.78
C PHE A 61 -9.76 81.79 -26.47
N GLY A 62 -8.54 81.26 -26.51
CA GLY A 62 -7.74 80.99 -25.30
C GLY A 62 -8.30 79.82 -24.48
N ASN A 63 -8.96 78.87 -25.15
CA ASN A 63 -9.63 77.72 -24.55
C ASN A 63 -8.79 76.44 -24.75
N HIS A 64 -9.14 75.35 -24.07
CA HIS A 64 -8.49 74.05 -24.25
C HIS A 64 -9.52 72.94 -24.41
N SER A 65 -9.08 71.84 -25.00
CA SER A 65 -9.81 70.57 -25.07
C SER A 65 -8.92 69.45 -24.52
N CYS A 66 -9.46 68.64 -23.61
CA CYS A 66 -8.76 67.47 -23.08
C CYS A 66 -9.25 66.20 -23.77
N HIS A 67 -8.31 65.36 -24.21
CA HIS A 67 -8.59 63.97 -24.57
C HIS A 67 -8.16 63.08 -23.41
N CYS A 68 -9.14 62.58 -22.66
CA CYS A 68 -8.86 61.78 -21.46
C CYS A 68 -8.25 60.43 -21.79
N ASP A 69 -7.35 59.97 -20.92
CA ASP A 69 -6.83 58.61 -20.95
C ASP A 69 -7.93 57.63 -20.47
N GLU A 70 -7.74 56.33 -20.71
CA GLU A 70 -8.71 55.30 -20.31
C GLU A 70 -8.94 55.33 -18.79
N GLY A 71 -10.21 55.19 -18.37
CA GLY A 71 -10.64 55.33 -16.96
C GLY A 71 -11.00 56.76 -16.51
N TRP A 72 -10.85 57.79 -17.35
CA TRP A 72 -11.09 59.18 -16.96
C TRP A 72 -12.07 59.94 -17.85
N MET A 73 -12.82 60.86 -17.23
CA MET A 73 -13.78 61.75 -17.89
C MET A 73 -13.83 63.14 -17.24
N GLY A 74 -14.75 63.98 -17.70
CA GLY A 74 -14.85 65.40 -17.32
C GLY A 74 -14.11 66.32 -18.29
N GLN A 75 -14.33 67.63 -18.18
CA GLN A 75 -13.72 68.61 -19.09
C GLN A 75 -12.19 68.67 -18.95
N ASN A 76 -11.67 68.32 -17.76
CA ASN A 76 -10.25 68.36 -17.43
C ASN A 76 -9.67 66.97 -17.11
N CYS A 77 -10.39 65.89 -17.43
CA CYS A 77 -9.99 64.51 -17.12
C CYS A 77 -9.68 64.29 -15.62
N ASP A 78 -10.50 64.94 -14.79
CA ASP A 78 -10.42 65.05 -13.34
C ASP A 78 -11.47 64.18 -12.62
N ILE A 79 -12.35 63.52 -13.38
CA ILE A 79 -13.40 62.65 -12.86
C ILE A 79 -13.09 61.21 -13.26
N ASP A 80 -12.96 60.36 -12.24
CA ASP A 80 -12.82 58.91 -12.35
C ASP A 80 -14.09 58.27 -12.95
N ILE A 81 -13.94 57.32 -13.88
CA ILE A 81 -15.06 56.55 -14.44
C ILE A 81 -15.34 55.36 -13.52
N ASP A 82 -16.57 55.25 -13.00
CA ASP A 82 -16.99 54.01 -12.32
C ASP A 82 -17.29 52.91 -13.36
N GLU A 83 -16.30 52.07 -13.68
CA GLU A 83 -16.51 50.98 -14.64
C GLU A 83 -17.48 49.91 -14.12
N CYS A 84 -17.68 49.82 -12.80
CA CYS A 84 -18.59 48.87 -12.17
C CYS A 84 -20.05 49.31 -12.25
N ALA A 85 -20.33 50.62 -12.39
CA ALA A 85 -21.68 51.17 -12.50
C ALA A 85 -22.39 50.79 -13.82
N HIS A 86 -21.66 50.44 -14.87
CA HIS A 86 -22.24 50.15 -16.19
C HIS A 86 -21.95 48.71 -16.70
N PRO A 87 -22.97 47.96 -17.18
CA PRO A 87 -22.80 46.59 -17.68
C PRO A 87 -21.91 46.43 -18.92
N PHE A 88 -21.58 47.52 -19.63
CA PHE A 88 -20.75 47.51 -20.84
C PHE A 88 -19.26 47.74 -20.54
N THR A 89 -18.94 48.37 -19.40
CA THR A 89 -17.57 48.62 -18.92
C THR A 89 -17.12 47.53 -17.95
N ASN A 90 -18.02 47.01 -17.11
CA ASN A 90 -17.75 45.90 -16.22
C ASN A 90 -17.56 44.59 -17.02
N LYS A 91 -16.30 44.14 -17.15
CA LYS A 91 -15.94 42.90 -17.84
C LYS A 91 -15.65 41.72 -16.90
N CYS A 92 -15.91 41.87 -15.59
CA CYS A 92 -15.73 40.79 -14.62
C CYS A 92 -16.70 39.64 -14.91
N SER A 93 -16.19 38.42 -15.14
CA SER A 93 -17.01 37.27 -15.55
C SER A 93 -17.56 36.46 -14.37
N LYS A 94 -16.67 36.06 -13.45
CA LYS A 94 -16.98 35.32 -12.23
C LYS A 94 -16.29 35.95 -11.03
N GLY A 95 -16.71 37.18 -10.73
CA GLY A 95 -16.12 38.00 -9.69
C GLY A 95 -16.93 39.27 -9.45
N LYS A 96 -16.68 39.90 -8.31
CA LYS A 96 -17.23 41.21 -7.95
C LYS A 96 -16.33 42.30 -8.52
N CYS A 97 -16.90 43.21 -9.30
CA CYS A 97 -16.21 44.41 -9.75
C CYS A 97 -15.97 45.36 -8.57
N VAL A 98 -14.77 45.92 -8.47
CA VAL A 98 -14.41 46.98 -7.52
C VAL A 98 -13.74 48.11 -8.30
N ASN A 99 -14.36 49.29 -8.24
CA ASN A 99 -13.82 50.48 -8.88
C ASN A 99 -12.57 50.98 -8.15
N THR A 100 -11.59 51.45 -8.91
CA THR A 100 -10.33 52.02 -8.42
C THR A 100 -10.00 53.30 -9.18
N VAL A 101 -9.00 54.06 -8.75
CA VAL A 101 -8.68 55.33 -9.40
C VAL A 101 -7.99 55.08 -10.76
N GLY A 102 -8.67 55.43 -11.84
CA GLY A 102 -8.24 55.23 -13.23
C GLY A 102 -8.45 53.82 -13.78
N GLY A 103 -9.39 53.04 -13.23
CA GLY A 103 -9.73 51.69 -13.71
C GLY A 103 -10.38 50.82 -12.63
N TYR A 104 -10.52 49.52 -12.89
CA TYR A 104 -11.19 48.59 -11.97
C TYR A 104 -10.40 47.28 -11.76
N ILE A 105 -10.74 46.58 -10.69
CA ILE A 105 -10.29 45.21 -10.42
C ILE A 105 -11.48 44.27 -10.25
N CYS A 106 -11.29 42.99 -10.59
CA CYS A 106 -12.27 41.94 -10.34
C CYS A 106 -11.84 41.07 -9.15
N GLU A 107 -12.60 41.11 -8.05
CA GLU A 107 -12.46 40.18 -6.93
C GLU A 107 -13.10 38.83 -7.31
N CYS A 108 -12.28 37.83 -7.67
CA CYS A 108 -12.79 36.57 -8.23
C CYS A 108 -13.59 35.72 -7.23
N GLU A 109 -14.65 35.09 -7.74
CA GLU A 109 -15.38 34.03 -7.03
C GLU A 109 -14.48 32.81 -6.84
N PHE A 110 -14.80 32.01 -5.81
CA PHE A 110 -14.01 30.83 -5.43
C PHE A 110 -13.82 29.85 -6.60
N GLY A 111 -12.55 29.57 -6.94
CA GLY A 111 -12.17 28.71 -8.05
C GLY A 111 -12.00 29.41 -9.41
N TYR A 112 -12.10 30.74 -9.47
CA TYR A 112 -11.78 31.55 -10.66
C TYR A 112 -10.57 32.46 -10.44
N THR A 113 -9.88 32.80 -11.52
CA THR A 113 -8.65 33.60 -11.52
C THR A 113 -8.46 34.39 -12.82
N GLY A 114 -7.38 35.17 -12.89
CA GLY A 114 -7.10 36.15 -13.96
C GLY A 114 -7.82 37.48 -13.76
N GLU A 115 -7.35 38.53 -14.44
CA GLU A 115 -7.79 39.93 -14.26
C GLU A 115 -9.31 40.13 -14.40
N LEU A 116 -9.97 39.33 -15.25
CA LEU A 116 -11.42 39.38 -15.49
C LEU A 116 -12.18 38.21 -14.85
N CYS A 117 -11.52 37.41 -14.01
CA CYS A 117 -12.07 36.23 -13.35
C CYS A 117 -12.76 35.26 -14.34
N SER A 118 -12.14 35.04 -15.49
CA SER A 118 -12.65 34.20 -16.58
C SER A 118 -11.94 32.85 -16.69
N LEU A 119 -10.81 32.69 -15.98
CA LEU A 119 -10.02 31.46 -15.97
C LEU A 119 -10.41 30.60 -14.77
N LEU A 120 -10.53 29.29 -14.95
CA LEU A 120 -10.66 28.36 -13.82
C LEU A 120 -9.30 28.19 -13.13
N GLU A 121 -9.28 28.24 -11.80
CA GLU A 121 -8.07 28.05 -11.00
C GLU A 121 -7.52 26.63 -11.11
N LYS A 122 -6.31 26.48 -11.66
CA LYS A 122 -5.68 25.18 -11.94
C LYS A 122 -4.91 24.65 -10.74
N HIS A 123 -5.66 24.09 -9.80
CA HIS A 123 -5.12 23.45 -8.61
C HIS A 123 -4.11 22.32 -8.90
N CYS A 124 -4.27 21.63 -10.04
CA CYS A 124 -3.38 20.54 -10.47
C CYS A 124 -2.00 20.97 -10.97
N ASP A 125 -1.76 22.25 -11.26
CA ASP A 125 -0.44 22.71 -11.78
C ASP A 125 0.70 22.49 -10.76
N SER A 126 0.34 22.37 -9.46
CA SER A 126 1.26 22.01 -8.37
C SER A 126 1.59 20.50 -8.28
N ASN A 127 0.96 19.66 -9.11
CA ASN A 127 1.04 18.19 -9.07
C ASN A 127 0.81 17.59 -7.66
N PRO A 128 -0.35 17.84 -7.02
CA PRO A 128 -0.59 17.44 -5.62
C PRO A 128 -0.79 15.93 -5.44
N CYS A 129 -1.17 15.20 -6.49
CA CYS A 129 -1.42 13.76 -6.43
C CYS A 129 -0.12 12.95 -6.45
N GLN A 130 0.09 12.15 -5.41
CA GLN A 130 1.26 11.30 -5.23
C GLN A 130 1.08 9.94 -5.91
N ASN A 131 2.15 9.15 -5.92
CA ASN A 131 2.15 7.73 -6.31
C ASN A 131 1.56 7.43 -7.70
N GLY A 132 1.65 8.38 -8.64
CA GLY A 132 1.12 8.25 -10.01
C GLY A 132 -0.39 8.45 -10.14
N GLY A 133 -1.06 9.00 -9.12
CA GLY A 133 -2.48 9.37 -9.20
C GLY A 133 -2.73 10.50 -10.22
N THR A 134 -3.86 10.42 -10.94
CA THR A 134 -4.25 11.42 -11.94
C THR A 134 -4.96 12.59 -11.27
N CYS A 135 -4.43 13.80 -11.43
CA CYS A 135 -5.07 15.01 -10.91
C CYS A 135 -6.16 15.53 -11.86
N LEU A 136 -7.35 15.80 -11.32
CA LEU A 136 -8.46 16.43 -12.02
C LEU A 136 -8.76 17.80 -11.41
N ASN A 137 -8.67 18.87 -12.22
CA ASN A 137 -9.14 20.19 -11.82
C ASN A 137 -10.68 20.17 -11.68
N LYS A 138 -11.20 20.71 -10.59
CA LYS A 138 -12.63 20.93 -10.33
C LYS A 138 -12.83 22.41 -9.97
N LEU A 139 -14.08 22.85 -9.87
CA LEU A 139 -14.39 24.21 -9.42
C LEU A 139 -13.93 24.38 -7.95
N GLY A 140 -12.93 25.23 -7.74
CA GLY A 140 -12.40 25.58 -6.42
C GLY A 140 -11.70 24.45 -5.65
N LYS A 141 -11.32 23.35 -6.32
CA LYS A 141 -10.51 22.27 -5.74
C LYS A 141 -9.88 21.40 -6.83
N TYR A 142 -9.02 20.48 -6.41
CA TYR A 142 -8.63 19.31 -7.22
C TYR A 142 -9.28 18.03 -6.67
N GLU A 143 -9.21 16.97 -7.46
CA GLU A 143 -9.57 15.61 -7.08
C GLU A 143 -8.51 14.66 -7.64
N CYS A 144 -7.92 13.82 -6.79
CA CYS A 144 -6.93 12.82 -7.20
C CYS A 144 -7.60 11.47 -7.46
N VAL A 145 -7.46 10.95 -8.68
CA VAL A 145 -7.87 9.58 -9.02
C VAL A 145 -6.67 8.66 -8.79
N CYS A 146 -6.73 7.88 -7.72
CA CYS A 146 -5.62 7.03 -7.30
C CYS A 146 -5.50 5.75 -8.14
N LEU A 147 -4.26 5.32 -8.36
CA LEU A 147 -3.98 4.01 -8.94
C LEU A 147 -4.37 2.87 -7.99
N PRO A 148 -4.65 1.66 -8.50
CA PRO A 148 -4.93 0.49 -7.67
C PRO A 148 -3.86 0.28 -6.60
N GLY A 149 -4.28 0.14 -5.34
CA GLY A 149 -3.37 0.03 -4.19
C GLY A 149 -2.99 1.36 -3.54
N TYR A 150 -3.61 2.49 -3.91
CA TYR A 150 -3.46 3.79 -3.26
C TYR A 150 -4.80 4.45 -2.92
N SER A 151 -4.82 5.27 -1.87
CA SER A 151 -5.97 6.00 -1.32
C SER A 151 -5.50 7.25 -0.55
N GLY A 152 -6.43 7.98 0.08
CA GLY A 152 -6.16 9.30 0.65
C GLY A 152 -6.46 10.43 -0.35
N ASN A 153 -6.51 11.67 0.13
CA ASN A 153 -6.92 12.82 -0.69
C ASN A 153 -5.95 13.11 -1.84
N ASN A 154 -4.68 12.78 -1.63
CA ASN A 154 -3.55 12.99 -2.53
C ASN A 154 -2.94 11.66 -2.97
N CYS A 155 -3.64 10.53 -2.81
CA CYS A 155 -3.12 9.18 -3.06
C CYS A 155 -1.86 8.83 -2.24
N GLU A 156 -1.69 9.45 -1.08
CA GLU A 156 -0.56 9.33 -0.16
C GLU A 156 -0.58 8.02 0.65
N ILE A 157 -1.76 7.43 0.85
CA ILE A 157 -1.96 6.21 1.64
C ILE A 157 -1.86 4.99 0.71
N ARG A 158 -1.08 3.98 1.08
CA ARG A 158 -1.09 2.69 0.36
C ARG A 158 -2.31 1.86 0.78
N ALA A 159 -3.26 1.69 -0.12
CA ALA A 159 -4.57 1.08 0.11
C ALA A 159 -4.58 -0.46 0.21
N TYR A 160 -3.43 -1.13 0.18
CA TYR A 160 -3.37 -2.58 0.49
C TYR A 160 -3.75 -2.91 1.95
N LYS A 161 -3.96 -1.89 2.78
CA LYS A 161 -4.30 -2.00 4.21
C LYS A 161 -5.80 -2.22 4.50
N GLU A 162 -6.68 -2.08 3.51
CA GLU A 162 -8.15 -2.00 3.70
C GLU A 162 -8.94 -3.23 3.17
N LEU A 163 -8.28 -4.39 3.02
CA LEU A 163 -8.98 -5.67 2.81
C LEU A 163 -8.49 -6.70 3.83
N ASN A 164 -9.43 -7.50 4.36
CA ASN A 164 -9.19 -8.65 5.24
C ASN A 164 -8.32 -9.72 4.54
N LYS A 165 -7.02 -9.48 4.47
CA LYS A 165 -6.07 -10.28 3.71
C LYS A 165 -4.74 -10.29 4.44
N CYS A 166 -4.40 -11.46 4.95
CA CYS A 166 -3.10 -11.76 5.52
C CYS A 166 -1.96 -11.24 4.63
N TYR A 167 -1.20 -10.30 5.19
CA TYR A 167 -0.04 -9.69 4.55
C TYR A 167 1.28 -10.36 4.97
N LEU A 168 1.26 -11.13 6.06
CA LEU A 168 2.40 -11.93 6.51
C LEU A 168 2.63 -13.10 5.54
N ASP A 169 3.82 -13.14 4.95
CA ASP A 169 4.29 -14.26 4.12
C ASP A 169 4.80 -15.37 5.04
N CYS A 170 3.87 -16.12 5.61
CA CYS A 170 4.17 -17.21 6.54
C CYS A 170 4.88 -18.35 5.80
N GLN A 171 6.15 -18.55 6.12
CA GLN A 171 6.97 -19.61 5.53
C GLN A 171 6.52 -20.99 6.03
N ASN A 172 7.02 -22.03 5.39
CA ASN A 172 6.86 -23.43 5.82
C ASN A 172 5.40 -23.88 6.06
N GLY A 173 4.44 -23.26 5.37
CA GLY A 173 3.01 -23.60 5.47
C GLY A 173 2.28 -23.00 6.68
N GLY A 174 2.87 -22.02 7.37
CA GLY A 174 2.21 -21.31 8.47
C GLY A 174 0.90 -20.64 8.03
N ILE A 175 -0.06 -20.57 8.96
CA ILE A 175 -1.38 -19.99 8.73
C ILE A 175 -1.39 -18.58 9.32
N CYS A 176 -1.70 -17.57 8.52
CA CYS A 176 -2.02 -16.26 9.06
C CYS A 176 -3.53 -16.15 9.34
N LYS A 177 -3.88 -15.55 10.49
CA LYS A 177 -5.25 -15.26 10.90
C LYS A 177 -5.49 -13.74 10.84
N ASN A 178 -6.58 -13.33 10.19
CA ASN A 178 -6.96 -11.92 10.09
C ASN A 178 -7.56 -11.41 11.42
N SER A 179 -6.94 -10.42 12.05
CA SER A 179 -7.61 -9.18 12.53
C SER A 179 -6.59 -8.22 13.16
N ASP A 180 -5.70 -8.73 14.02
CA ASP A 180 -4.75 -7.92 14.80
C ASP A 180 -3.37 -8.57 14.98
N ASP A 181 -3.16 -9.81 14.50
CA ASP A 181 -1.92 -10.56 14.75
C ASP A 181 -0.74 -10.08 13.87
N THR A 182 0.38 -9.78 14.53
CA THR A 182 1.68 -9.46 13.91
C THR A 182 2.56 -10.70 13.65
N GLU A 183 2.02 -11.89 13.88
CA GLU A 183 2.72 -13.18 13.93
C GLU A 183 1.90 -14.28 13.24
N CYS A 184 2.59 -15.24 12.62
CA CYS A 184 2.00 -16.40 11.96
C CYS A 184 1.69 -17.55 12.94
N GLU A 185 0.60 -18.29 12.72
CA GLU A 185 0.36 -19.58 13.38
C GLU A 185 1.18 -20.66 12.69
N CYS A 186 2.31 -21.03 13.30
CA CYS A 186 3.25 -21.96 12.69
C CYS A 186 2.83 -23.42 12.84
N LEU A 187 2.86 -24.15 11.73
CA LEU A 187 2.78 -25.60 11.76
C LEU A 187 4.08 -26.17 12.35
N PRO A 188 4.02 -27.17 13.24
CA PRO A 188 5.21 -27.86 13.72
C PRO A 188 5.97 -28.54 12.54
N PRO A 189 7.31 -28.55 12.53
CA PRO A 189 8.24 -28.16 13.61
C PRO A 189 8.61 -26.65 13.64
N PHE A 190 7.91 -25.75 12.96
CA PHE A 190 8.37 -24.37 12.77
C PHE A 190 7.96 -23.40 13.90
N SER A 191 8.67 -22.27 13.98
CA SER A 191 8.48 -21.16 14.93
C SER A 191 9.08 -19.85 14.35
N GLY A 192 8.94 -18.75 15.10
CA GLY A 192 9.33 -17.42 14.65
C GLY A 192 8.16 -16.67 14.01
N ASN A 193 8.29 -15.35 13.88
CA ASN A 193 7.17 -14.46 13.54
C ASN A 193 6.57 -14.76 12.16
N LEU A 194 7.38 -15.34 11.25
CA LEU A 194 7.02 -15.75 9.89
C LEU A 194 7.21 -17.26 9.70
N CYS A 195 7.32 -18.05 10.76
CA CYS A 195 7.59 -19.49 10.73
C CYS A 195 8.91 -19.87 10.05
N GLU A 196 9.89 -18.98 10.13
CA GLU A 196 11.21 -19.08 9.49
C GLU A 196 12.24 -19.92 10.28
N ILE A 197 11.94 -20.27 11.54
CA ILE A 197 12.84 -21.00 12.44
C ILE A 197 12.35 -22.46 12.60
N GLU A 198 13.19 -23.42 12.24
CA GLU A 198 12.95 -24.84 12.52
C GLU A 198 13.31 -25.14 13.99
N LYS A 199 12.39 -25.74 14.76
CA LYS A 199 12.66 -26.18 16.13
C LYS A 199 13.57 -27.42 16.13
N PRO A 200 14.47 -27.56 17.12
CA PRO A 200 15.26 -28.79 17.27
C PRO A 200 14.37 -29.99 17.62
N ASP A 201 14.75 -31.17 17.14
CA ASP A 201 14.06 -32.43 17.46
C ASP A 201 14.05 -32.69 18.98
N PRO A 202 12.88 -32.77 19.64
CA PRO A 202 12.79 -33.05 21.07
C PRO A 202 13.33 -34.44 21.45
N CYS A 203 13.45 -35.37 20.51
CA CYS A 203 14.08 -36.68 20.71
C CYS A 203 15.63 -36.67 20.66
N TYR A 204 16.29 -35.54 20.37
CA TYR A 204 17.75 -35.48 20.17
C TYR A 204 18.58 -36.00 21.36
N GLN A 205 18.14 -35.76 22.60
CA GLN A 205 18.81 -36.26 23.82
C GLN A 205 18.25 -37.61 24.32
N ASN A 206 17.23 -38.17 23.64
CA ASN A 206 16.48 -39.39 23.95
C ASN A 206 16.69 -40.00 25.35
N HIS A 207 15.85 -39.65 26.31
CA HIS A 207 15.87 -40.22 27.66
C HIS A 207 15.02 -41.50 27.81
N CYS A 208 14.43 -42.02 26.72
CA CYS A 208 13.67 -43.25 26.77
C CYS A 208 14.60 -44.47 27.03
N ALA A 209 14.09 -45.51 27.69
CA ALA A 209 14.85 -46.72 27.97
C ALA A 209 15.32 -47.46 26.69
N ILE A 210 16.28 -48.37 26.84
CA ILE A 210 16.84 -49.17 25.74
C ILE A 210 15.71 -49.95 25.03
N ASP A 211 15.85 -50.10 23.71
CA ASP A 211 14.90 -50.74 22.79
C ASP A 211 13.50 -50.09 22.70
N SER A 212 13.28 -48.91 23.30
CA SER A 212 12.08 -48.09 23.10
C SER A 212 12.23 -47.06 21.98
N VAL A 213 11.10 -46.62 21.41
CA VAL A 213 11.09 -45.66 20.29
C VAL A 213 10.62 -44.29 20.79
N CYS A 214 11.47 -43.28 20.70
CA CYS A 214 11.08 -41.89 20.95
C CYS A 214 10.27 -41.35 19.76
N ALA A 215 9.15 -40.68 20.05
CA ALA A 215 8.33 -40.00 19.06
C ALA A 215 8.02 -38.55 19.50
N PRO A 216 8.24 -37.53 18.65
CA PRO A 216 7.82 -36.17 18.95
C PRO A 216 6.29 -36.08 18.98
N ASN A 217 5.77 -35.25 19.89
CA ASN A 217 4.33 -34.98 19.98
C ASN A 217 3.91 -33.92 18.94
N ILE A 218 2.59 -33.75 18.78
CA ILE A 218 2.00 -32.82 17.80
C ILE A 218 2.48 -31.37 17.99
N ASP A 219 2.81 -30.95 19.22
CA ASP A 219 3.31 -29.59 19.52
C ASP A 219 4.78 -29.35 19.09
N TYR A 220 5.52 -30.42 18.82
CA TYR A 220 6.95 -30.46 18.54
C TYR A 220 7.80 -29.69 19.58
N ILE A 221 7.34 -29.64 20.82
CA ILE A 221 8.08 -29.16 22.00
C ILE A 221 8.19 -30.24 23.08
N SER A 222 7.41 -31.31 22.97
CA SER A 222 7.43 -32.48 23.83
C SER A 222 7.56 -33.78 23.02
N TYR A 223 7.92 -34.87 23.67
CA TYR A 223 8.01 -36.21 23.08
C TYR A 223 7.37 -37.25 24.00
N THR A 224 7.11 -38.43 23.44
CA THR A 224 6.67 -39.62 24.17
C THR A 224 7.55 -40.82 23.82
N CYS A 225 7.70 -41.73 24.78
CA CYS A 225 8.43 -42.98 24.59
C CYS A 225 7.43 -44.11 24.31
N GLN A 226 7.54 -44.75 23.16
CA GLN A 226 6.79 -45.96 22.83
C GLN A 226 7.50 -47.15 23.47
N CYS A 227 6.95 -47.64 24.58
CA CYS A 227 7.57 -48.70 25.37
C CYS A 227 7.42 -50.09 24.71
N PRO A 228 8.46 -50.94 24.75
CA PRO A 228 8.33 -52.36 24.55
C PRO A 228 7.26 -52.97 25.46
N PRO A 229 6.61 -54.09 25.09
CA PRO A 229 5.50 -54.66 25.86
C PRO A 229 5.79 -54.96 27.34
N HIS A 230 7.06 -55.10 27.73
CA HIS A 230 7.50 -55.41 29.09
C HIS A 230 7.89 -54.16 29.91
N LEU A 231 7.74 -52.95 29.36
CA LEU A 231 8.11 -51.69 30.00
C LEU A 231 6.92 -50.70 30.01
N SER A 232 6.96 -49.78 30.97
CA SER A 232 5.97 -48.73 31.17
C SER A 232 6.59 -47.52 31.89
N GLY A 233 5.83 -46.44 32.03
CA GLY A 233 6.33 -45.15 32.54
C GLY A 233 6.47 -44.13 31.42
N GLN A 234 6.85 -42.90 31.76
CA GLN A 234 6.98 -41.82 30.77
C GLN A 234 8.21 -42.03 29.87
N PHE A 235 9.25 -42.65 30.41
CA PHE A 235 10.53 -42.94 29.78
C PHE A 235 10.78 -44.45 29.65
N CYS A 236 9.74 -45.27 29.82
CA CYS A 236 9.81 -46.74 29.82
C CYS A 236 10.72 -47.32 30.94
N GLU A 237 10.81 -46.59 32.06
CA GLU A 237 11.70 -46.84 33.19
C GLU A 237 11.21 -47.96 34.14
N ARG A 238 9.94 -48.39 34.03
CA ARG A 238 9.29 -49.34 34.94
C ARG A 238 8.94 -50.64 34.22
N GLN A 239 9.57 -51.74 34.62
CA GLN A 239 9.22 -53.09 34.15
C GLN A 239 7.79 -53.47 34.54
N LEU A 240 7.09 -54.15 33.63
CA LEU A 240 5.74 -54.71 33.85
C LEU A 240 5.81 -56.19 34.22
N PRO A 241 4.97 -56.67 35.14
CA PRO A 241 4.87 -58.10 35.43
C PRO A 241 4.31 -58.90 34.25
N PRO A 242 4.82 -60.10 33.97
CA PRO A 242 4.36 -60.96 32.88
C PRO A 242 2.90 -61.40 33.07
N CYS A 243 2.17 -61.52 31.96
CA CYS A 243 0.75 -61.83 31.88
C CYS A 243 -0.20 -60.76 32.45
N GLU A 244 0.27 -59.55 32.79
CA GLU A 244 -0.54 -58.45 33.34
C GLU A 244 -0.35 -57.15 32.52
N ASP A 245 -1.25 -56.17 32.71
CA ASP A 245 -1.24 -54.85 32.03
C ASP A 245 -1.04 -54.86 30.50
N GLY A 246 -1.42 -55.96 29.84
CA GLY A 246 -1.27 -56.16 28.40
C GLY A 246 0.07 -56.78 27.97
N TYR A 247 1.00 -57.01 28.89
CA TYR A 247 2.25 -57.70 28.61
C TYR A 247 2.05 -59.22 28.52
N ASN A 248 2.03 -59.76 27.30
CA ASN A 248 2.11 -61.20 27.05
C ASN A 248 3.48 -61.58 26.46
N PRO A 249 4.40 -62.21 27.23
CA PRO A 249 5.66 -62.76 26.70
C PRO A 249 5.51 -63.95 25.74
N CYS A 250 4.33 -64.60 25.69
CA CYS A 250 4.07 -65.77 24.84
C CYS A 250 3.63 -65.34 23.43
N VAL A 251 4.56 -65.36 22.47
CA VAL A 251 4.39 -64.80 21.11
C VAL A 251 3.18 -65.37 20.37
N ARG A 252 2.96 -66.69 20.45
CA ARG A 252 1.79 -67.41 19.91
C ARG A 252 1.25 -68.40 20.93
N GLY A 253 0.99 -67.92 22.14
CA GLY A 253 0.48 -68.72 23.26
C GLY A 253 -0.32 -67.90 24.28
N ILE A 254 -0.96 -68.62 25.20
CA ILE A 254 -1.63 -68.07 26.38
C ILE A 254 -0.63 -67.99 27.53
N CYS A 255 -0.59 -66.85 28.21
CA CYS A 255 0.29 -66.61 29.35
C CYS A 255 -0.40 -66.99 30.66
N HIS A 256 0.28 -67.80 31.48
CA HIS A 256 -0.17 -68.18 32.81
C HIS A 256 0.86 -67.69 33.84
N LYS A 257 0.45 -66.75 34.69
CA LYS A 257 1.29 -66.22 35.77
C LYS A 257 1.49 -67.24 36.88
N ASN A 258 2.65 -67.24 37.52
CA ASN A 258 2.85 -67.97 38.76
C ASN A 258 2.26 -67.15 39.94
N ASN A 259 1.48 -67.79 40.81
CA ASN A 259 0.81 -67.11 41.92
C ASN A 259 1.72 -66.88 43.14
N GLU A 260 2.87 -67.56 43.21
CA GLU A 260 3.83 -67.44 44.32
C GLU A 260 5.04 -66.55 43.98
N ASP A 261 5.28 -66.32 42.69
CA ASP A 261 6.40 -65.50 42.18
C ASP A 261 5.94 -64.73 40.94
N ILE A 262 5.80 -63.42 41.08
CA ILE A 262 5.27 -62.52 40.03
C ILE A 262 6.24 -62.26 38.88
N GLU A 263 7.52 -62.65 39.00
CA GLU A 263 8.51 -62.52 37.91
C GLU A 263 8.50 -63.77 37.01
N HIS A 264 7.93 -64.88 37.49
CA HIS A 264 7.87 -66.15 36.76
C HIS A 264 6.51 -66.41 36.11
N PHE A 265 6.55 -66.91 34.87
CA PHE A 265 5.37 -67.23 34.06
C PHE A 265 5.58 -68.53 33.27
N THR A 266 4.49 -69.05 32.71
CA THR A 266 4.51 -70.20 31.79
C THR A 266 3.65 -69.91 30.56
N CYS A 267 4.06 -70.43 29.41
CA CYS A 267 3.34 -70.28 28.15
C CYS A 267 2.66 -71.58 27.73
N GLU A 268 1.37 -71.52 27.44
CA GLU A 268 0.62 -72.57 26.76
C GLU A 268 0.54 -72.23 25.27
N CYS A 269 1.33 -72.92 24.44
CA CYS A 269 1.40 -72.61 23.02
C CYS A 269 0.12 -72.99 22.29
N LEU A 270 -0.28 -72.14 21.34
CA LEU A 270 -1.26 -72.51 20.32
C LEU A 270 -0.68 -73.65 19.47
N ASN A 271 -1.48 -74.27 18.60
CA ASN A 271 -1.02 -75.40 17.80
C ASN A 271 0.11 -74.99 16.81
N GLY A 272 1.36 -75.11 17.28
CA GLY A 272 2.58 -75.50 16.57
C GLY A 272 3.44 -74.45 15.87
N TRP A 273 4.19 -73.54 16.52
CA TRP A 273 4.24 -73.04 17.90
C TRP A 273 4.68 -74.03 18.99
N THR A 274 5.97 -73.96 19.32
CA THR A 274 6.69 -74.64 20.42
C THR A 274 7.77 -73.70 21.00
N GLY A 275 8.51 -74.15 22.01
CA GLY A 275 9.51 -73.37 22.73
C GLY A 275 8.92 -72.62 23.95
N PRO A 276 9.78 -72.12 24.86
CA PRO A 276 9.34 -71.55 26.14
C PRO A 276 8.50 -70.27 26.00
N LEU A 277 8.61 -69.55 24.88
CA LEU A 277 7.83 -68.34 24.56
C LEU A 277 6.86 -68.55 23.39
N CYS A 278 6.70 -69.78 22.90
CA CYS A 278 5.88 -70.10 21.71
C CYS A 278 6.31 -69.31 20.46
N ASP A 279 7.60 -69.01 20.36
CA ASP A 279 8.27 -68.20 19.34
C ASP A 279 8.71 -69.04 18.13
N LYS A 280 8.92 -70.35 18.32
CA LYS A 280 9.37 -71.27 17.28
C LYS A 280 8.18 -71.91 16.60
N GLN A 281 8.14 -71.88 15.27
CA GLN A 281 7.20 -72.69 14.52
C GLN A 281 7.56 -74.18 14.74
N ILE A 282 6.56 -75.06 14.80
CA ILE A 282 6.84 -76.48 14.63
C ILE A 282 7.07 -76.68 13.15
N ASP A 283 8.34 -76.63 12.76
CA ASP A 283 8.75 -76.96 11.40
C ASP A 283 8.47 -78.44 11.17
N ASN A 284 7.49 -78.73 10.32
CA ASN A 284 7.10 -80.10 9.94
C ASN A 284 8.23 -80.88 9.23
N GLU A 285 9.42 -80.29 9.03
CA GLU A 285 10.63 -80.96 8.58
C GLU A 285 11.49 -81.53 9.74
N ILE A 286 11.29 -81.07 10.99
CA ILE A 286 12.05 -81.51 12.18
C ILE A 286 11.14 -82.16 13.23
N GLU A 287 10.19 -82.99 12.80
CA GLU A 287 9.77 -84.18 13.57
C GLU A 287 9.13 -85.28 12.70
N VAL A 288 9.48 -85.33 11.41
CA VAL A 288 9.24 -86.53 10.61
C VAL A 288 10.11 -87.63 11.21
N CYS A 289 9.52 -88.73 11.70
CA CYS A 289 10.25 -89.91 12.15
C CYS A 289 11.31 -90.27 11.09
N PRO A 290 12.62 -90.04 11.32
CA PRO A 290 13.59 -90.15 10.25
C PRO A 290 13.67 -91.61 9.83
N LEU A 291 13.60 -91.88 8.52
CA LEU A 291 13.55 -93.24 7.97
C LEU A 291 14.75 -94.14 8.33
N ALA A 292 15.76 -93.59 9.02
CA ALA A 292 16.96 -94.25 9.49
C ALA A 292 17.09 -94.39 11.03
N SER A 293 16.24 -93.76 11.85
CA SER A 293 16.32 -93.90 13.32
C SER A 293 14.99 -93.68 14.03
N ASN A 294 14.73 -94.51 15.05
CA ASN A 294 13.55 -94.39 15.90
C ASN A 294 13.89 -93.49 17.12
N PRO A 295 13.23 -92.33 17.32
CA PRO A 295 13.54 -91.44 18.44
C PRO A 295 13.09 -91.99 19.81
N CYS A 296 12.22 -93.00 19.83
CA CYS A 296 11.70 -93.58 21.07
C CYS A 296 12.75 -94.48 21.78
N GLN A 297 13.49 -93.93 22.73
CA GLN A 297 14.60 -94.62 23.42
C GLN A 297 14.19 -95.85 24.26
N ASN A 298 12.90 -96.03 24.57
CA ASN A 298 12.38 -97.13 25.39
C ASN A 298 11.62 -98.21 24.59
N GLY A 299 11.93 -98.39 23.30
CA GLY A 299 11.33 -99.44 22.46
C GLY A 299 9.90 -99.17 21.98
N GLY A 300 9.38 -97.96 22.20
CA GLY A 300 8.15 -97.49 21.53
C GLY A 300 8.37 -97.34 20.02
N GLN A 301 7.28 -97.33 19.24
CA GLN A 301 7.33 -97.17 17.79
C GLN A 301 6.74 -95.81 17.39
N CYS A 302 7.49 -95.03 16.59
CA CYS A 302 7.04 -93.75 16.05
C CYS A 302 5.93 -94.01 14.99
N VAL A 303 4.69 -93.62 15.26
CA VAL A 303 3.53 -93.84 14.37
C VAL A 303 2.81 -92.51 14.13
N GLY A 304 2.65 -92.13 12.86
CA GLY A 304 1.91 -90.93 12.47
C GLY A 304 0.40 -91.09 12.61
N VAL A 305 -0.30 -90.01 12.95
CA VAL A 305 -1.76 -90.01 13.10
C VAL A 305 -2.40 -90.16 11.71
N ASP A 306 -3.52 -90.89 11.66
CA ASP A 306 -4.33 -91.22 10.46
C ASP A 306 -3.78 -92.30 9.50
N GLY A 307 -2.66 -92.97 9.80
CA GLY A 307 -2.19 -94.14 9.03
C GLY A 307 -1.66 -93.82 7.61
N ASN A 308 -1.77 -92.57 7.18
CA ASN A 308 -0.98 -91.96 6.12
C ASN A 308 0.04 -91.02 6.77
N ARG A 309 1.25 -90.93 6.20
CA ARG A 309 2.31 -90.06 6.72
C ARG A 309 1.88 -88.59 6.63
N GLY A 310 1.96 -87.84 7.73
CA GLY A 310 2.02 -86.37 7.61
C GLY A 310 1.53 -85.50 8.76
N ASN A 311 0.87 -86.00 9.81
CA ASN A 311 0.44 -85.16 10.95
C ASN A 311 0.62 -85.89 12.29
N ASN A 312 1.14 -85.19 13.30
CA ASN A 312 1.28 -85.68 14.67
C ASN A 312 0.51 -84.77 15.65
N LYS A 313 -0.27 -85.40 16.54
CA LYS A 313 -0.65 -84.82 17.84
C LYS A 313 0.06 -85.62 18.92
N ILE A 314 0.86 -84.97 19.75
CA ILE A 314 1.35 -85.59 20.98
C ILE A 314 0.19 -85.56 21.99
N GLN A 315 -0.37 -86.72 22.29
CA GLN A 315 -1.39 -86.84 23.33
C GLN A 315 -0.72 -86.89 24.69
N LYS A 316 -0.99 -85.88 25.53
CA LYS A 316 -0.57 -85.82 26.93
C LYS A 316 -1.14 -87.04 27.68
N ILE A 317 -0.26 -87.88 28.24
CA ILE A 317 -0.60 -88.88 29.25
C ILE A 317 -0.19 -88.29 30.60
N ASP A 318 -1.04 -88.44 31.62
CA ASP A 318 -0.89 -87.75 32.90
C ASP A 318 0.39 -88.09 33.67
N GLY A 319 0.97 -87.07 34.30
CA GLY A 319 1.93 -87.20 35.40
C GLY A 319 3.42 -87.09 35.03
N GLY A 320 4.01 -85.93 35.32
CA GLY A 320 5.47 -85.80 35.52
C GLY A 320 6.31 -85.39 34.31
N THR A 321 6.56 -84.08 34.19
CA THR A 321 7.84 -83.44 33.82
C THR A 321 8.82 -84.17 32.87
N THR A 322 8.94 -83.64 31.63
CA THR A 322 10.19 -83.44 30.83
C THR A 322 11.03 -84.66 30.37
N TYR A 323 11.87 -84.65 29.32
CA TYR A 323 12.17 -83.83 28.10
C TYR A 323 12.30 -84.88 26.95
N PHE A 324 12.30 -84.60 25.64
CA PHE A 324 12.69 -83.44 24.83
C PHE A 324 11.66 -83.19 23.73
#